data_AF-A0A0Q8VVX4-F1
#
_entry.id   AF-A0A0Q8VVX4-F1
#
_cell.length_a   1.000
_cell.length_b   1.000
_cell.length_c   1.000
_cell.angle_alpha   90.00
_cell.angle_beta   90.00
_cell.angle_gamma   90.00
#
_symmetry.space_group_name_H-M   'P 1'
#
loop_
_entity.id
_entity.type
_entity.pdbx_description
1 polymer ?
#
loop_
_entity_poly.entity_id
_entity_poly.type
_entity_poly.pdbx_seq_one_letter_code
_entity_poly.pdbx_strand_id
1 'polypeptide(L)'
;MTGSVLVAVAGTALAAALLLPGPAPSPRARTAGGSRPALLVLAVVGAVVVAGQPRVALLGCVAVGAGIGALRLVRRRADGRRADAHRARAVELCDALRAELAAGQTAEQALDRAAEEWPFVAPAARAAASGGDVPVALRELATEPGAASLRIVAAAWQVAHRTGHGLADALGRVADDLRAAEQTRRIVTGELASARATARLLAVLPVLALAMGSGAGGSPWSFLLGTPAGLACLVAGLALGYAGLAWVEALARDVDRVD
;
A
#
# COMPACT_ATOMS: atom_id res chain seq x y z
N MET A 1 -39.02 12.49 16.15
CA MET A 1 -38.36 13.08 14.96
C MET A 1 -36.94 13.60 15.23
N THR A 2 -36.51 13.76 16.48
CA THR A 2 -35.17 14.24 16.87
C THR A 2 -34.09 13.14 16.91
N GLY A 3 -34.47 11.90 17.23
CA GLY A 3 -33.52 10.77 17.31
C GLY A 3 -32.88 10.37 15.98
N SER A 4 -33.61 10.47 14.87
CA SER A 4 -33.11 10.16 13.53
C SER A 4 -32.05 11.14 13.03
N VAL A 5 -32.13 12.40 13.49
CA VAL A 5 -31.15 13.45 13.13
C VAL A 5 -29.85 13.26 13.92
N LEU A 6 -29.94 12.89 15.20
CA LEU A 6 -28.77 12.61 16.05
C LEU A 6 -27.96 11.40 15.55
N VAL A 7 -28.63 10.33 15.11
CA VAL A 7 -27.96 9.15 14.54
C VAL A 7 -27.31 9.47 13.18
N ALA A 8 -27.96 10.31 12.36
CA ALA A 8 -27.39 10.75 11.09
C ALA A 8 -26.16 11.66 11.29
N VAL A 9 -26.24 12.61 12.23
CA VAL A 9 -25.12 13.50 12.57
C VAL A 9 -23.96 12.71 13.18
N ALA A 10 -24.23 11.80 14.12
CA ALA A 10 -23.21 10.92 14.70
C ALA A 10 -22.57 10.00 13.65
N GLY A 11 -23.36 9.48 12.71
CA GLY A 11 -22.87 8.67 11.58
C GLY A 11 -21.98 9.46 10.62
N THR A 12 -22.35 10.70 10.30
CA THR A 12 -21.54 11.60 9.45
C THR A 12 -20.25 12.05 10.14
N ALA A 13 -20.29 12.34 11.44
CA ALA A 13 -19.12 12.71 12.23
C ALA A 13 -18.14 11.53 12.36
N LEU A 14 -18.65 10.31 12.57
CA LEU A 14 -17.84 9.10 12.66
C LEU A 14 -17.23 8.71 11.29
N ALA A 15 -18.00 8.82 10.20
CA ALA A 15 -17.51 8.58 8.85
C ALA A 15 -16.46 9.63 8.43
N ALA A 16 -16.66 10.91 8.77
CA ALA A 16 -15.69 11.97 8.55
C ALA A 16 -14.42 11.75 9.40
N ALA A 17 -14.56 11.33 10.66
CA ALA A 17 -13.44 11.02 11.55
C ALA A 17 -12.64 9.77 11.12
N LEU A 18 -13.30 8.77 10.50
CA LEU A 18 -12.64 7.59 9.92
C LEU A 18 -12.00 7.85 8.55
N LEU A 19 -12.50 8.85 7.81
CA LEU A 19 -11.94 9.28 6.52
C LEU A 19 -10.75 10.23 6.68
N LEU A 20 -10.73 11.01 7.77
CA LEU A 20 -9.61 11.86 8.15
C LEU A 20 -8.49 10.99 8.74
N PRO A 21 -7.31 10.93 8.09
CA PRO A 21 -6.19 10.18 8.63
C PRO A 21 -5.80 10.77 9.99
N GLY A 22 -5.64 9.90 11.00
CA GLY A 22 -4.92 10.28 12.22
C GLY A 22 -3.55 10.81 11.82
N PRO A 23 -3.11 11.97 12.36
CA PRO A 23 -1.86 12.59 11.95
C PRO A 23 -0.70 11.65 12.29
N ALA A 24 -0.15 10.98 11.28
CA ALA A 24 1.15 10.34 11.42
C ALA A 24 2.20 11.46 11.44
N PRO A 25 3.02 11.59 12.50
CA PRO A 25 4.12 12.52 12.49
C PRO A 25 5.22 11.91 11.62
N SER A 26 5.38 12.37 10.38
CA SER A 26 6.61 12.18 9.62
C SER A 26 7.27 13.54 9.36
N PRO A 27 8.51 13.73 9.85
CA PRO A 27 9.24 14.96 9.62
C PRO A 27 9.81 14.95 8.19
N ARG A 28 9.56 16.06 7.48
CA ARG A 28 10.15 16.53 6.22
C ARG A 28 9.39 16.16 4.94
N ALA A 29 8.81 17.23 4.43
CA ALA A 29 7.93 17.32 3.28
C ALA A 29 8.68 17.55 1.95
N ARG A 30 8.02 17.11 0.87
CA ARG A 30 7.66 17.82 -0.38
C ARG A 30 7.79 16.82 -1.54
N THR A 31 6.74 16.52 -2.31
CA THR A 31 5.90 17.47 -3.04
C THR A 31 4.41 17.11 -3.01
N ALA A 32 3.60 18.17 -2.97
CA ALA A 32 2.15 18.14 -2.91
C ALA A 32 1.55 17.70 -4.26
N GLY A 33 0.77 16.62 -4.24
CA GLY A 33 0.11 16.09 -5.44
C GLY A 33 -1.16 15.31 -5.12
N GLY A 34 -2.23 16.02 -4.77
CA GLY A 34 -3.59 15.49 -4.96
C GLY A 34 -4.33 15.02 -3.71
N SER A 35 -4.47 15.90 -2.71
CA SER A 35 -5.59 15.86 -1.74
C SER A 35 -6.90 16.45 -2.31
N ARG A 36 -6.90 16.87 -3.59
CA ARG A 36 -8.07 17.31 -4.37
C ARG A 36 -9.30 16.38 -4.30
N PRO A 37 -9.19 15.02 -4.26
CA PRO A 37 -10.40 14.19 -4.15
C PRO A 37 -11.04 14.28 -2.76
N ALA A 38 -10.27 14.50 -1.69
CA ALA A 38 -10.84 14.63 -0.34
C ALA A 38 -11.61 15.95 -0.18
N LEU A 39 -11.12 17.03 -0.78
CA LEU A 39 -11.78 18.34 -0.79
C LEU A 39 -13.03 18.37 -1.68
N LEU A 40 -13.00 17.73 -2.86
CA LEU A 40 -14.19 17.56 -3.70
C LEU A 40 -15.26 16.71 -3.00
N VAL A 41 -14.85 15.68 -2.27
CA VAL A 41 -15.76 14.86 -1.46
C VAL A 41 -16.38 15.66 -0.33
N LEU A 42 -15.58 16.44 0.40
CA LEU A 42 -16.09 17.29 1.47
C LEU A 42 -17.05 18.37 0.93
N ALA A 43 -16.77 18.91 -0.27
CA ALA A 43 -17.63 19.87 -0.95
C ALA A 43 -18.94 19.24 -1.45
N VAL A 44 -18.91 18.01 -1.99
CA VAL A 44 -20.11 17.28 -2.41
C VAL A 44 -20.95 16.88 -1.20
N VAL A 45 -20.33 16.37 -0.13
CA VAL A 45 -21.04 16.07 1.13
C VAL A 45 -21.65 17.34 1.72
N GLY A 46 -20.92 18.45 1.74
CA GLY A 46 -21.43 19.75 2.16
C GLY A 46 -22.61 20.25 1.32
N ALA A 47 -22.53 20.13 -0.01
CA ALA A 47 -23.60 20.53 -0.92
C ALA A 47 -24.87 19.68 -0.76
N VAL A 48 -24.74 18.38 -0.52
CA VAL A 48 -25.89 17.47 -0.34
C VAL A 48 -26.53 17.64 1.05
N VAL A 49 -25.75 17.98 2.09
CA VAL A 49 -26.28 18.32 3.43
C VAL A 49 -27.11 19.60 3.41
N VAL A 50 -26.73 20.59 2.58
CA VAL A 50 -27.46 21.87 2.43
C VAL A 50 -28.81 21.69 1.71
N ALA A 51 -29.02 20.60 0.95
CA ALA A 51 -30.24 20.36 0.18
C ALA A 51 -31.45 19.84 1.00
N GLY A 52 -31.32 19.67 2.33
CA GLY A 52 -32.47 19.45 3.23
C GLY A 52 -33.13 18.07 3.19
N GLN A 53 -32.63 17.12 2.38
CA GLN A 53 -33.12 15.74 2.37
C GLN A 53 -32.11 14.78 3.01
N PRO A 54 -32.32 14.36 4.28
CA PRO A 54 -31.34 13.57 5.04
C PRO A 54 -31.04 12.20 4.40
N ARG A 55 -31.96 11.68 3.58
CA ARG A 55 -31.79 10.43 2.83
C ARG A 55 -30.77 10.55 1.71
N VAL A 56 -30.84 11.62 0.91
CA VAL A 56 -29.91 11.86 -0.21
C VAL A 56 -28.51 12.15 0.33
N ALA A 57 -28.42 12.88 1.45
CA ALA A 57 -27.15 13.13 2.15
C ALA A 57 -26.47 11.84 2.61
N LEU A 58 -27.21 10.91 3.20
CA LEU A 58 -26.64 9.65 3.67
C LEU A 58 -26.17 8.75 2.53
N LEU A 59 -26.98 8.60 1.47
CA LEU A 59 -26.59 7.81 0.30
C LEU A 59 -25.37 8.40 -0.41
N GLY A 60 -25.30 9.73 -0.51
CA GLY A 60 -24.12 10.43 -1.01
C GLY A 60 -22.86 10.14 -0.20
N CYS A 61 -22.95 10.21 1.14
CA CYS A 61 -21.81 9.92 2.02
C CYS A 61 -21.33 8.47 1.89
N VAL A 62 -22.25 7.51 1.78
CA VAL A 62 -21.93 6.09 1.60
C VAL A 62 -21.26 5.83 0.25
N ALA A 63 -21.82 6.35 -0.84
CA ALA A 63 -21.26 6.20 -2.18
C ALA A 63 -19.85 6.80 -2.27
N VAL A 64 -19.67 7.98 -1.66
CA VAL A 64 -18.38 8.66 -1.60
C VAL A 64 -17.37 7.89 -0.75
N GLY A 65 -17.76 7.38 0.42
CA GLY A 65 -16.92 6.51 1.24
C GLY A 65 -16.45 5.30 0.43
N ALA A 66 -17.39 4.54 -0.12
CA ALA A 66 -17.10 3.37 -0.94
C ALA A 66 -16.16 3.70 -2.12
N GLY A 67 -16.39 4.83 -2.81
CA GLY A 67 -15.54 5.32 -3.89
C GLY A 67 -14.10 5.62 -3.43
N ILE A 68 -13.93 6.29 -2.28
CA ILE A 68 -12.60 6.54 -1.69
C ILE A 68 -11.94 5.21 -1.30
N GLY A 69 -12.69 4.29 -0.70
CA GLY A 69 -12.19 2.96 -0.31
C GLY A 69 -11.68 2.17 -1.51
N ALA A 70 -12.47 2.12 -2.59
CA ALA A 70 -12.08 1.48 -3.85
C ALA A 70 -10.84 2.13 -4.47
N LEU A 71 -10.80 3.46 -4.54
CA LEU A 71 -9.64 4.19 -5.08
C LEU A 71 -8.37 3.93 -4.26
N ARG A 72 -8.47 3.96 -2.92
CA ARG A 72 -7.34 3.64 -2.03
C ARG A 72 -6.86 2.21 -2.24
N LEU A 73 -7.77 1.24 -2.37
CA LEU A 73 -7.41 -0.16 -2.59
C LEU A 73 -6.71 -0.36 -3.95
N VAL A 74 -7.17 0.32 -5.00
CA VAL A 74 -6.54 0.28 -6.33
C VAL A 74 -5.16 0.93 -6.30
N ARG A 75 -5.03 2.11 -5.69
CA ARG A 75 -3.73 2.80 -5.54
C ARG A 75 -2.74 1.94 -4.76
N ARG A 76 -3.16 1.37 -3.63
CA ARG A 76 -2.32 0.47 -2.84
C ARG A 76 -1.90 -0.78 -3.59
N ARG A 77 -2.77 -1.35 -4.41
CA ARG A 77 -2.39 -2.48 -5.28
C ARG A 77 -1.37 -2.05 -6.34
N ALA A 78 -1.51 -0.85 -6.91
CA ALA A 78 -0.55 -0.31 -7.85
C ALA A 78 0.81 -0.03 -7.18
N ASP A 79 0.80 0.56 -6.00
CA ASP A 79 2.01 0.85 -5.23
C ASP A 79 2.69 -0.45 -4.75
N GLY A 80 1.91 -1.45 -4.33
CA GLY A 80 2.42 -2.78 -4.00
C GLY A 80 3.10 -3.46 -5.20
N ARG A 81 2.51 -3.36 -6.40
CA ARG A 81 3.15 -3.90 -7.63
C ARG A 81 4.47 -3.21 -7.96
N ARG A 82 4.55 -1.88 -7.78
CA ARG A 82 5.81 -1.14 -7.96
C ARG A 82 6.85 -1.59 -6.95
N ALA A 83 6.45 -1.75 -5.69
CA ALA A 83 7.34 -2.22 -4.64
C ALA A 83 7.85 -3.65 -4.90
N ASP A 84 6.98 -4.55 -5.36
CA ASP A 84 7.38 -5.91 -5.74
C ASP A 84 8.36 -5.91 -6.92
N ALA A 85 8.18 -5.02 -7.91
CA ALA A 85 9.11 -4.87 -9.01
C ALA A 85 10.50 -4.39 -8.55
N HIS A 86 10.57 -3.40 -7.65
CA HIS A 86 11.85 -2.93 -7.09
C HIS A 86 12.57 -4.04 -6.29
N ARG A 87 11.83 -4.85 -5.52
CA ARG A 87 12.40 -5.99 -4.78
C ARG A 87 13.04 -7.01 -5.71
N ALA A 88 12.35 -7.38 -6.80
CA ALA A 88 12.88 -8.31 -7.79
C ALA A 88 14.13 -7.75 -8.50
N ARG A 89 14.07 -6.48 -8.95
CA ARG A 89 15.21 -5.81 -9.59
C ARG A 89 16.43 -5.68 -8.68
N ALA A 90 16.25 -5.57 -7.36
CA ALA A 90 17.38 -5.53 -6.43
C ALA A 90 18.16 -6.86 -6.38
N VAL A 91 17.49 -8.01 -6.54
CA VAL A 91 18.15 -9.33 -6.63
C VAL A 91 18.92 -9.42 -7.95
N GLU A 92 18.26 -9.06 -9.06
CA GLU A 92 18.88 -9.03 -10.39
C GLU A 92 20.11 -8.10 -10.44
N LEU A 93 20.04 -6.93 -9.79
CA LEU A 93 21.18 -6.03 -9.63
C LEU A 93 22.36 -6.72 -8.95
N CYS A 94 22.12 -7.43 -7.83
CA CYS A 94 23.19 -8.13 -7.12
C CYS A 94 23.83 -9.22 -7.98
N ASP A 95 23.02 -9.96 -8.75
CA ASP A 95 23.51 -10.98 -9.68
C ASP A 95 24.32 -10.38 -10.85
N ALA A 96 23.82 -9.30 -11.47
CA ALA A 96 24.49 -8.62 -12.55
C ALA A 96 25.85 -8.05 -12.09
N LEU A 97 25.86 -7.34 -10.96
CA LEU A 97 27.10 -6.81 -10.39
C LEU A 97 28.07 -7.93 -10.02
N ARG A 98 27.60 -9.03 -9.42
CA ARG A 98 28.45 -10.17 -9.09
C ARG A 98 29.06 -10.81 -10.34
N ALA A 99 28.28 -10.97 -11.41
CA ALA A 99 28.74 -11.56 -12.65
C ALA A 99 29.81 -10.69 -13.34
N GLU A 100 29.57 -9.38 -13.43
CA GLU A 100 30.51 -8.42 -14.01
C GLU A 100 31.83 -8.36 -13.20
N LEU A 101 31.73 -8.31 -11.87
CA LEU A 101 32.90 -8.32 -10.99
C LEU A 101 33.68 -9.64 -11.06
N ALA A 102 32.98 -10.77 -11.15
CA ALA A 102 33.61 -12.08 -11.34
C ALA A 102 34.30 -12.20 -12.71
N ALA A 103 33.81 -11.49 -13.72
CA ALA A 103 34.44 -11.35 -15.04
C ALA A 103 35.62 -10.36 -15.04
N GLY A 104 35.99 -9.79 -13.89
CA GLY A 104 37.12 -8.87 -13.73
C GLY A 104 36.80 -7.42 -14.12
N GLN A 105 35.54 -7.06 -14.32
CA GLN A 105 35.14 -5.68 -14.58
C GLN A 105 35.21 -4.84 -13.30
N THR A 106 35.33 -3.52 -13.47
CA THR A 106 35.32 -2.61 -12.32
C THR A 106 33.90 -2.43 -11.77
N ALA A 107 33.79 -2.13 -10.48
CA ALA A 107 32.50 -1.89 -9.83
C ALA A 107 31.74 -0.70 -10.44
N GLU A 108 32.47 0.29 -10.96
CA GLU A 108 31.91 1.44 -11.69
C GLU A 108 31.25 1.00 -13.01
N GLN A 109 31.97 0.24 -13.85
CA GLN A 109 31.43 -0.27 -15.12
C GLN A 109 30.24 -1.20 -14.91
N ALA A 110 30.31 -2.05 -13.88
CA ALA A 110 29.21 -2.94 -13.53
C ALA A 110 27.96 -2.15 -13.11
N LEU A 111 28.12 -1.09 -12.31
CA LEU A 111 27.02 -0.19 -11.91
C LEU A 111 26.45 0.59 -13.09
N ASP A 112 27.30 1.05 -14.00
CA ASP A 112 26.88 1.80 -15.18
C ASP A 112 26.00 0.94 -16.10
N ARG A 113 26.44 -0.29 -16.41
CA ARG A 113 25.63 -1.29 -17.13
C ARG A 113 24.32 -1.62 -16.42
N ALA A 114 24.37 -1.80 -15.10
CA ALA A 114 23.16 -2.06 -14.32
C ALA A 114 22.18 -0.88 -14.33
N ALA A 115 22.69 0.37 -14.44
CA ALA A 115 21.86 1.56 -14.57
C ALA A 115 21.20 1.70 -15.96
N GLU A 116 21.77 1.11 -17.01
CA GLU A 116 21.12 1.02 -18.32
C GLU A 116 19.89 0.11 -18.26
N GLU A 117 19.99 -1.05 -17.59
CA GLU A 117 18.87 -1.99 -17.45
C GLU A 117 17.84 -1.52 -16.42
N TRP A 118 18.31 -0.92 -15.32
CA TRP A 118 17.47 -0.39 -14.26
C TRP A 118 17.83 1.07 -13.95
N PRO A 119 17.24 2.04 -14.68
CA PRO A 119 17.55 3.47 -14.54
C PRO A 119 17.35 4.06 -13.13
N PHE A 120 16.62 3.34 -12.27
CA PHE A 120 16.46 3.68 -10.88
C PHE A 120 17.78 3.77 -10.10
N VAL A 121 18.79 2.94 -10.43
CA VAL A 121 20.10 2.96 -9.75
C VAL A 121 21.11 3.92 -10.38
N ALA A 122 20.71 4.69 -11.41
CA ALA A 122 21.56 5.67 -12.05
C ALA A 122 22.21 6.70 -11.09
N PRO A 123 21.57 7.16 -9.99
CA PRO A 123 22.25 7.99 -8.99
C PRO A 123 23.48 7.30 -8.36
N ALA A 124 23.41 6.00 -8.10
CA ALA A 124 24.53 5.23 -7.55
C ALA A 124 25.65 5.03 -8.59
N ALA A 125 25.30 4.80 -9.86
CA ALA A 125 26.27 4.74 -10.96
C ALA A 125 27.01 6.08 -11.16
N ARG A 126 26.28 7.20 -11.15
CA ARG A 126 26.90 8.54 -11.21
C ARG A 126 27.83 8.81 -10.03
N ALA A 127 27.42 8.39 -8.82
CA ALA A 127 28.27 8.49 -7.64
C ALA A 127 29.57 7.67 -7.82
N ALA A 128 29.49 6.47 -8.38
CA ALA A 128 30.68 5.66 -8.67
C ALA A 128 31.61 6.36 -9.67
N ALA A 129 31.07 6.87 -10.78
CA ALA A 129 31.83 7.52 -11.84
C ALA A 129 32.51 8.84 -11.40
N SER A 130 31.91 9.55 -10.45
CA SER A 130 32.49 10.78 -9.90
C SER A 130 33.41 10.54 -8.69
N GLY A 131 33.66 9.29 -8.30
CA GLY A 131 34.42 8.96 -7.08
C GLY A 131 33.70 9.34 -5.78
N GLY A 132 32.37 9.45 -5.81
CA GLY A 132 31.50 9.74 -4.68
C GLY A 132 31.11 8.51 -3.85
N ASP A 133 30.22 8.72 -2.88
CA ASP A 133 29.77 7.67 -1.94
C ASP A 133 28.58 6.86 -2.51
N VAL A 134 28.89 5.75 -3.16
CA VAL A 134 27.91 4.78 -3.67
C VAL A 134 26.96 4.25 -2.57
N PRO A 135 27.46 3.80 -1.39
CA PRO A 135 26.60 3.42 -0.27
C PRO A 135 25.57 4.49 0.14
N VAL A 136 25.93 5.78 0.14
CA VAL A 136 24.97 6.85 0.45
C VAL A 136 23.88 6.94 -0.61
N ALA A 137 24.23 6.96 -1.89
CA ALA A 137 23.26 7.00 -2.98
C ALA A 137 22.29 5.80 -2.95
N LEU A 138 22.80 4.60 -2.67
CA LEU A 138 21.97 3.39 -2.52
C LEU A 138 21.02 3.48 -1.30
N ARG A 139 21.45 4.08 -0.19
CA ARG A 139 20.59 4.29 0.99
C ARG A 139 19.49 5.32 0.74
N GLU A 140 19.77 6.36 -0.04
CA GLU A 140 18.75 7.33 -0.45
C GLU A 140 17.69 6.68 -1.34
N LEU A 141 18.12 5.89 -2.33
CA LEU A 141 17.24 5.11 -3.19
C LEU A 141 16.39 4.10 -2.39
N ALA A 142 16.93 3.56 -1.30
CA ALA A 142 16.22 2.60 -0.46
C ALA A 142 15.02 3.18 0.31
N THR A 143 14.80 4.49 0.27
CA THR A 143 13.61 5.14 0.83
C THR A 143 12.37 4.96 -0.04
N GLU A 144 12.54 4.60 -1.31
CA GLU A 144 11.43 4.34 -2.23
C GLU A 144 10.72 3.00 -1.92
N PRO A 145 9.40 2.92 -2.13
CA PRO A 145 8.63 1.71 -1.85
C PRO A 145 9.20 0.48 -2.56
N GLY A 146 9.58 -0.54 -1.78
CA GLY A 146 10.13 -1.80 -2.29
C GLY A 146 11.63 -1.79 -2.61
N ALA A 147 12.31 -0.64 -2.50
CA ALA A 147 13.76 -0.54 -2.69
C ALA A 147 14.56 -0.71 -1.39
N ALA A 148 13.90 -1.03 -0.26
CA ALA A 148 14.53 -1.13 1.07
C ALA A 148 15.75 -2.08 1.13
N SER A 149 15.76 -3.13 0.29
CA SER A 149 16.89 -4.07 0.15
C SER A 149 18.19 -3.40 -0.28
N LEU A 150 18.13 -2.24 -0.95
CA LEU A 150 19.32 -1.46 -1.32
C LEU A 150 20.09 -0.95 -0.09
N ARG A 151 19.48 -0.86 1.10
CA ARG A 151 20.22 -0.60 2.36
C ARG A 151 21.22 -1.72 2.67
N ILE A 152 20.82 -2.97 2.44
CA ILE A 152 21.66 -4.14 2.68
C ILE A 152 22.78 -4.19 1.64
N VAL A 153 22.46 -3.90 0.37
CA VAL A 153 23.45 -3.77 -0.71
C VAL A 153 24.47 -2.68 -0.38
N ALA A 154 24.02 -1.52 0.08
CA ALA A 154 24.89 -0.42 0.50
C ALA A 154 25.82 -0.81 1.67
N ALA A 155 25.29 -1.54 2.65
CA ALA A 155 26.07 -2.03 3.79
C ALA A 155 27.13 -3.04 3.34
N ALA A 156 26.77 -4.01 2.48
CA ALA A 156 27.69 -4.97 1.91
C ALA A 156 28.80 -4.28 1.10
N TRP A 157 28.44 -3.27 0.30
CA TRP A 157 29.40 -2.44 -0.44
C TRP A 157 30.40 -1.74 0.49
N GLN A 158 29.89 -1.09 1.54
CA GLN A 158 30.72 -0.36 2.51
C GLN A 158 31.63 -1.30 3.32
N VAL A 159 31.20 -2.53 3.60
CA VAL A 159 32.03 -3.54 4.28
C VAL A 159 33.10 -4.09 3.34
N ALA A 160 32.75 -4.43 2.11
CA ALA A 160 33.70 -4.91 1.09
C ALA A 160 34.80 -3.86 0.83
N HIS A 161 34.41 -2.58 0.67
CA HIS A 161 35.36 -1.50 0.42
C HIS A 161 36.32 -1.25 1.61
N ARG A 162 35.83 -1.34 2.85
CA ARG A 162 36.67 -1.13 4.05
C ARG A 162 37.59 -2.31 4.35
N THR A 163 37.16 -3.53 4.05
CA THR A 163 37.89 -4.74 4.44
C THR A 163 38.74 -5.32 3.30
N GLY A 164 38.57 -4.83 2.07
CA GLY A 164 39.24 -5.36 0.89
C GLY A 164 38.74 -6.74 0.44
N HIS A 165 37.74 -7.31 1.13
CA HIS A 165 37.11 -8.57 0.71
C HIS A 165 36.30 -8.35 -0.57
N GLY A 166 36.29 -9.36 -1.45
CA GLY A 166 35.66 -9.29 -2.77
C GLY A 166 34.20 -8.85 -2.70
N LEU A 167 33.89 -7.71 -3.32
CA LEU A 167 32.54 -7.17 -3.43
C LEU A 167 31.57 -8.18 -4.10
N ALA A 168 32.06 -8.97 -5.05
CA ALA A 168 31.31 -10.03 -5.71
C ALA A 168 30.74 -11.06 -4.70
N ASP A 169 31.55 -11.51 -3.74
CA ASP A 169 31.13 -12.49 -2.73
C ASP A 169 30.16 -11.90 -1.72
N ALA A 170 30.33 -10.63 -1.38
CA ALA A 170 29.42 -9.90 -0.51
C ALA A 170 28.04 -9.76 -1.18
N LEU A 171 28.00 -9.36 -2.46
CA LEU A 171 26.76 -9.25 -3.23
C LEU A 171 26.10 -10.60 -3.48
N GLY A 172 26.87 -11.68 -3.65
CA GLY A 172 26.35 -13.04 -3.73
C GLY A 172 25.58 -13.45 -2.48
N ARG A 173 26.17 -13.22 -1.29
CA ARG A 173 25.49 -13.46 -0.01
C ARG A 173 24.22 -12.64 0.14
N VAL A 174 24.26 -11.35 -0.22
CA VAL A 174 23.06 -10.50 -0.20
C VAL A 174 21.99 -11.03 -1.15
N ALA A 175 22.34 -11.47 -2.36
CA ALA A 175 21.39 -12.04 -3.30
C ALA A 175 20.72 -13.30 -2.74
N ASP A 176 21.48 -14.18 -2.09
CA ASP A 176 20.95 -15.39 -1.46
C ASP A 176 20.02 -15.07 -0.27
N ASP A 177 20.40 -14.12 0.58
CA ASP A 177 19.56 -13.65 1.68
C ASP A 177 18.24 -13.05 1.17
N LEU A 178 18.29 -12.24 0.11
CA LEU A 178 17.10 -11.66 -0.52
C LEU A 178 16.19 -12.73 -1.14
N ARG A 179 16.76 -13.77 -1.75
CA ARG A 179 15.98 -14.91 -2.27
C ARG A 179 15.34 -15.72 -1.14
N ALA A 180 16.06 -15.96 -0.05
CA ALA A 180 15.54 -16.66 1.12
C ALA A 180 14.38 -15.88 1.78
N ALA A 181 14.49 -14.56 1.87
CA ALA A 181 13.41 -13.68 2.32
C ALA A 181 12.18 -13.77 1.40
N GLU A 182 12.38 -13.75 0.08
CA GLU A 182 11.30 -13.88 -0.89
C GLU A 182 10.63 -15.27 -0.83
N GLN A 183 11.41 -16.34 -0.66
CA GLN A 183 10.86 -17.69 -0.48
C GLN A 183 9.99 -17.78 0.78
N THR A 184 10.46 -17.22 1.88
CA THR A 184 9.69 -17.13 3.13
C THR A 184 8.39 -16.37 2.90
N ARG A 185 8.44 -15.24 2.20
CA ARG A 185 7.25 -14.44 1.85
C ARG A 185 6.26 -15.23 1.00
N ARG A 186 6.74 -16.01 0.03
CA ARG A 186 5.90 -16.86 -0.83
C ARG A 186 5.20 -17.95 -0.03
N ILE A 187 5.91 -18.59 0.90
CA ILE A 187 5.34 -19.60 1.82
C ILE A 187 4.23 -18.96 2.65
N VAL A 188 4.52 -17.86 3.33
CA VAL A 188 3.52 -17.13 4.14
C VAL A 188 2.32 -16.70 3.29
N THR A 189 2.56 -16.22 2.07
CA THR A 189 1.48 -15.80 1.17
C THR A 189 0.61 -16.97 0.72
N GLY A 190 1.22 -18.15 0.54
CA GLY A 190 0.56 -19.42 0.23
C GLY A 190 -0.32 -19.92 1.36
N GLU A 191 0.20 -19.96 2.59
CA GLU A 191 -0.58 -20.31 3.79
C GLU A 191 -1.79 -19.37 3.96
N LEU A 192 -1.56 -18.07 3.80
CA LEU A 192 -2.62 -17.07 3.85
C LEU A 192 -3.59 -17.14 2.64
N ALA A 193 -3.25 -17.85 1.56
CA ALA A 193 -4.16 -17.99 0.42
C ALA A 193 -5.41 -18.78 0.82
N SER A 194 -5.24 -19.83 1.63
CA SER A 194 -6.36 -20.61 2.20
C SER A 194 -7.23 -19.75 3.10
N ALA A 195 -6.63 -19.03 4.06
CA ALA A 195 -7.36 -18.12 4.94
C ALA A 195 -8.10 -17.01 4.16
N ARG A 196 -7.46 -16.44 3.12
CA ARG A 196 -8.10 -15.45 2.24
C ARG A 196 -9.22 -16.04 1.40
N ALA A 197 -9.13 -17.30 0.98
CA ALA A 197 -10.20 -17.95 0.21
C ALA A 197 -11.47 -18.07 1.06
N THR A 198 -11.36 -18.53 2.30
CA THR A 198 -12.50 -18.59 3.24
C THR A 198 -13.05 -17.20 3.56
N ALA A 199 -12.17 -16.23 3.80
CA ALA A 199 -12.61 -14.84 4.03
C ALA A 199 -13.35 -14.26 2.82
N ARG A 200 -12.91 -14.56 1.59
CA ARG A 200 -13.62 -14.17 0.36
C ARG A 200 -14.98 -14.86 0.24
N LEU A 201 -15.07 -16.15 0.56
CA LEU A 201 -16.36 -16.87 0.56
C LEU A 201 -17.34 -16.22 1.54
N LEU A 202 -16.90 -15.95 2.78
CA LEU A 202 -17.71 -15.27 3.78
C LEU A 202 -18.09 -13.85 3.38
N ALA A 203 -17.21 -13.13 2.68
CA ALA A 203 -17.49 -11.78 2.19
C ALA A 203 -18.46 -11.74 1.00
N VAL A 204 -18.51 -12.80 0.18
CA VAL A 204 -19.44 -12.91 -0.95
C VAL A 204 -20.82 -13.40 -0.50
N LEU A 205 -20.91 -14.16 0.59
CA LEU A 205 -22.15 -14.74 1.10
C LEU A 205 -23.29 -13.71 1.30
N PRO A 206 -23.08 -12.52 1.89
CA PRO A 206 -24.13 -11.51 2.05
C PRO A 206 -24.66 -10.99 0.71
N VAL A 207 -23.78 -10.87 -0.29
CA VAL A 207 -24.16 -10.43 -1.64
C VAL A 207 -25.03 -11.48 -2.30
N LEU A 208 -24.65 -12.76 -2.17
CA LEU A 208 -25.45 -13.89 -2.64
C LEU A 208 -26.82 -13.94 -1.96
N ALA A 209 -26.88 -13.74 -0.64
CA ALA A 209 -28.11 -13.71 0.12
C ALA A 209 -29.05 -12.58 -0.32
N LEU A 210 -28.51 -11.38 -0.58
CA LEU A 210 -29.28 -10.26 -1.12
C LEU A 210 -29.79 -10.54 -2.54
N ALA A 211 -28.97 -11.17 -3.39
CA ALA A 211 -29.37 -11.57 -4.75
C ALA A 211 -30.50 -12.61 -4.72
N MET A 212 -30.37 -13.66 -3.92
CA MET A 212 -31.42 -14.68 -3.75
C MET A 212 -32.72 -14.07 -3.20
N GLY A 213 -32.63 -13.20 -2.18
CA GLY A 213 -33.79 -12.50 -1.61
C GLY A 213 -34.51 -11.59 -2.61
N SER A 214 -33.78 -11.03 -3.58
CA SER A 214 -34.38 -10.23 -4.67
C SER A 214 -35.11 -11.07 -5.73
N GLY A 215 -34.63 -12.30 -6.00
CA GLY A 215 -35.29 -13.24 -6.92
C GLY A 215 -36.56 -13.88 -6.34
N ALA A 216 -36.66 -13.99 -5.01
CA ALA A 216 -37.82 -14.55 -4.31
C ALA A 216 -39.02 -13.58 -4.18
N GLY A 217 -38.99 -12.41 -4.84
CA GLY A 217 -40.05 -11.39 -4.80
C GLY A 217 -39.92 -10.37 -3.67
N GLY A 218 -38.87 -10.47 -2.83
CA GLY A 218 -38.52 -9.40 -1.91
C GLY A 218 -37.91 -8.20 -2.63
N SER A 219 -38.07 -6.99 -2.08
CA SER A 219 -37.35 -5.80 -2.55
C SER A 219 -36.29 -5.34 -1.53
N PRO A 220 -35.24 -6.14 -1.25
CA PRO A 220 -34.23 -5.82 -0.24
C PRO A 220 -33.51 -4.49 -0.52
N TRP A 221 -33.37 -4.10 -1.79
CA TRP A 221 -32.85 -2.79 -2.18
C TRP A 221 -33.77 -1.63 -1.77
N SER A 222 -35.09 -1.80 -1.87
CA SER A 222 -36.06 -0.79 -1.44
C SER A 222 -36.06 -0.67 0.09
N PHE A 223 -35.85 -1.77 0.81
CA PHE A 223 -35.70 -1.78 2.26
C PHE A 223 -34.38 -1.12 2.70
N LEU A 224 -33.25 -1.49 2.10
CA LEU A 224 -31.92 -0.96 2.41
C LEU A 224 -31.81 0.55 2.15
N LEU A 225 -32.35 1.02 1.02
CA LEU A 225 -32.24 2.41 0.59
C LEU A 225 -33.45 3.27 1.03
N GLY A 226 -34.60 2.64 1.31
CA GLY A 226 -35.85 3.33 1.63
C GLY A 226 -36.20 3.38 3.11
N THR A 227 -35.61 2.53 3.96
CA THR A 227 -35.93 2.48 5.41
C THR A 227 -34.76 2.95 6.29
N PRO A 228 -35.05 3.58 7.45
CA PRO A 228 -34.00 4.01 8.38
C PRO A 228 -33.22 2.83 8.98
N ALA A 229 -33.86 1.67 9.18
CA ALA A 229 -33.19 0.46 9.67
C ALA A 229 -32.22 -0.11 8.62
N GLY A 230 -32.60 -0.10 7.34
CA GLY A 230 -31.73 -0.50 6.23
C GLY A 230 -30.49 0.39 6.10
N LEU A 231 -30.70 1.70 6.22
CA LEU A 231 -29.63 2.69 6.21
C LEU A 231 -28.65 2.52 7.39
N ALA A 232 -29.15 2.23 8.60
CA ALA A 232 -28.31 1.95 9.75
C ALA A 232 -27.45 0.69 9.54
N CYS A 233 -28.01 -0.35 8.95
CA CYS A 233 -27.28 -1.58 8.60
C CYS A 233 -26.18 -1.31 7.56
N LEU A 234 -26.46 -0.49 6.55
CA LEU A 234 -25.49 -0.09 5.52
C LEU A 234 -24.29 0.65 6.12
N VAL A 235 -24.56 1.63 6.98
CA VAL A 235 -23.53 2.40 7.69
C VAL A 235 -22.71 1.50 8.60
N ALA A 236 -23.36 0.61 9.35
CA ALA A 236 -22.67 -0.36 10.19
C ALA A 236 -21.74 -1.27 9.37
N GLY A 237 -22.23 -1.83 8.26
CA GLY A 237 -21.41 -2.67 7.36
C GLY A 237 -20.18 -1.96 6.82
N LEU A 238 -20.32 -0.69 6.39
CA LEU A 238 -19.19 0.14 5.97
C LEU A 238 -18.22 0.40 7.12
N ALA A 239 -18.73 0.78 8.29
CA ALA A 239 -17.90 1.06 9.46
C ALA A 239 -17.07 -0.17 9.88
N LEU A 240 -17.69 -1.35 9.93
CA LEU A 240 -16.97 -2.60 10.21
C LEU A 240 -15.94 -2.92 9.11
N GLY A 241 -16.28 -2.70 7.84
CA GLY A 241 -15.34 -2.89 6.73
C GLY A 241 -14.11 -1.98 6.84
N TYR A 242 -14.30 -0.70 7.17
CA TYR A 242 -13.21 0.25 7.39
C TYR A 242 -12.40 -0.08 8.65
N ALA A 243 -13.05 -0.49 9.74
CA ALA A 243 -12.38 -0.91 10.95
C ALA A 243 -11.48 -2.13 10.69
N GLY A 244 -11.97 -3.11 9.90
CA GLY A 244 -11.18 -4.26 9.48
C GLY A 244 -9.96 -3.86 8.65
N LEU A 245 -10.12 -2.94 7.69
CA LEU A 245 -9.00 -2.40 6.90
C LEU A 245 -7.97 -1.66 7.78
N ALA A 246 -8.44 -0.82 8.69
CA ALA A 246 -7.58 -0.08 9.61
C ALA A 246 -6.80 -1.01 10.55
N TRP A 247 -7.43 -2.10 11.01
CA TRP A 247 -6.78 -3.10 11.84
C TRP A 247 -5.69 -3.87 11.09
N VAL A 248 -5.96 -4.29 9.85
CA VAL A 248 -4.94 -4.91 8.98
C VAL A 248 -3.76 -3.97 8.72
N GLU A 249 -4.02 -2.68 8.52
CA GLU A 249 -2.97 -1.67 8.36
C GLU A 249 -2.17 -1.40 9.62
N ALA A 250 -2.80 -1.48 10.79
CA ALA A 250 -2.10 -1.39 12.06
C ALA A 250 -1.17 -2.59 12.24
N LEU A 251 -1.66 -3.80 11.95
CA LEU A 251 -0.88 -5.03 12.07
C LEU A 251 0.32 -5.04 11.11
N ALA A 252 0.13 -4.62 9.86
CA ALA A 252 1.21 -4.55 8.88
C ALA A 252 2.31 -3.55 9.29
N ARG A 253 1.94 -2.39 9.83
CA ARG A 253 2.91 -1.37 10.28
C ARG A 253 3.74 -1.81 11.48
N ASP A 254 3.23 -2.70 12.31
CA ASP A 254 3.96 -3.18 13.48
C ASP A 254 5.06 -4.16 13.11
N VAL A 255 4.85 -4.96 12.05
CA VAL A 255 5.86 -5.87 11.49
C VAL A 255 7.06 -5.08 10.93
N ASP A 256 6.82 -3.99 10.20
CA ASP A 256 7.86 -3.14 9.63
C ASP A 256 8.72 -2.39 10.67
N ARG A 257 8.31 -2.40 11.96
CA ARG A 257 9.02 -1.70 13.05
C ARG A 257 10.00 -2.60 13.80
N VAL A 258 9.93 -3.91 13.59
CA VAL A 258 10.78 -4.92 14.24
C VAL A 258 12.04 -5.23 13.41
N ASP A 259 12.06 -4.83 12.13
CA ASP A 259 13.22 -4.87 11.21
C ASP A 259 13.98 -3.53 11.16
#